data_AF-A0ABD5EZR1-F1
#
_entry.id   AF-A0ABD5EZR1-F1
#
_cell.length_a   1.000
_cell.length_b   1.000
_cell.length_c   1.000
_cell.angle_alpha   90.00
_cell.angle_beta   90.00
_cell.angle_gamma   90.00
#
_symmetry.space_group_name_H-M   'P 1'
#
loop_
_entity.id
_entity.type
_entity.pdbx_description
1 polymer ?
#
loop_
_entity_poly.entity_id
_entity_poly.type
_entity_poly.pdbx_seq_one_letter_code
_entity_poly.pdbx_strand_id
1 'polypeptide(L)'
;MTGFDAVFLSYDEPMADSLHSRLQRTLGGTVKRLHGVHGMRRAYRLCAEVVDHEHFFLADGDFAINTDFDPSAVEPLDEGISMRVWQAVNPVNGLIYGYGGLKLIRRSALRDMGAAVDVLAALPGRIEFARQNAGITRFNQSPLHAWKAGFRECAMLARGSEYGMADDDARQRMKAWTGSRTGDFADFAAVGASEGIEFAREAARDSRQFDHLNDPAWLCERFTAAHGDQVISG
;
A
#
# COMPACT_ATOMS: atom_id res chain seq x y z
N MET A 1 -19.24 -16.96 -8.73
CA MET A 1 -19.27 -15.57 -8.21
C MET A 1 -18.64 -15.61 -6.83
N THR A 2 -17.73 -14.70 -6.55
CA THR A 2 -17.13 -14.56 -5.21
C THR A 2 -18.22 -14.18 -4.22
N GLY A 3 -18.20 -14.77 -3.02
CA GLY A 3 -19.11 -14.39 -1.92
C GLY A 3 -18.72 -13.07 -1.23
N PHE A 4 -17.78 -12.32 -1.80
CA PHE A 4 -17.19 -11.12 -1.22
C PHE A 4 -17.46 -9.91 -2.11
N ASP A 5 -17.77 -8.77 -1.48
CA ASP A 5 -17.65 -7.47 -2.12
C ASP A 5 -16.19 -7.19 -2.51
N ALA A 6 -15.98 -6.25 -3.43
CA ALA A 6 -14.66 -5.76 -3.78
C ALA A 6 -14.65 -4.23 -3.91
N VAL A 7 -13.61 -3.60 -3.37
CA VAL A 7 -13.37 -2.16 -3.43
C VAL A 7 -12.00 -1.88 -4.04
N PHE A 8 -11.96 -1.00 -5.03
CA PHE A 8 -10.75 -0.40 -5.57
C PHE A 8 -10.58 0.99 -4.98
N LEU A 9 -9.57 1.17 -4.13
CA LEU A 9 -9.30 2.42 -3.42
C LEU A 9 -8.22 3.21 -4.17
N SER A 10 -8.61 4.30 -4.83
CA SER A 10 -7.71 5.14 -5.64
C SER A 10 -7.70 6.58 -5.17
N TYR A 11 -6.65 7.32 -5.51
CA TYR A 11 -6.51 8.74 -5.21
C TYR A 11 -6.03 9.53 -6.42
N ASP A 12 -4.78 9.39 -6.82
CA ASP A 12 -4.15 10.16 -7.91
C ASP A 12 -3.33 9.28 -8.86
N GLU A 13 -3.48 7.95 -8.79
CA GLU A 13 -2.70 7.01 -9.58
C GLU A 13 -3.10 7.07 -11.08
N PRO A 14 -2.18 7.40 -12.01
CA PRO A 14 -2.48 7.53 -13.43
C PRO A 14 -3.11 6.29 -14.09
N MET A 15 -2.76 5.11 -13.60
CA MET A 15 -3.23 3.83 -14.13
C MET A 15 -4.53 3.34 -13.48
N ALA A 16 -5.11 4.08 -12.52
CA ALA A 16 -6.23 3.63 -11.70
C ALA A 16 -7.41 3.07 -12.51
N ASP A 17 -7.79 3.70 -13.62
CA ASP A 17 -8.90 3.26 -14.48
C ASP A 17 -8.63 1.89 -15.12
N SER A 18 -7.41 1.70 -15.62
CA SER A 18 -6.98 0.46 -16.26
C SER A 18 -6.87 -0.69 -15.25
N LEU A 19 -6.39 -0.38 -14.04
CA LEU A 19 -6.20 -1.34 -12.95
C LEU A 19 -7.53 -1.73 -12.31
N HIS A 20 -8.46 -0.78 -12.14
CA HIS A 20 -9.83 -1.06 -11.71
C HIS A 20 -10.54 -2.00 -12.69
N SER A 21 -10.46 -1.72 -13.99
CA SER A 21 -11.02 -2.57 -15.04
C SER A 21 -10.40 -3.97 -15.04
N ARG A 22 -9.08 -4.07 -14.80
CA ARG A 22 -8.38 -5.35 -14.68
C ARG A 22 -8.86 -6.14 -13.47
N LEU A 23 -9.02 -5.48 -12.32
CA LEU A 23 -9.52 -6.11 -11.10
C LEU A 23 -10.94 -6.65 -11.27
N GLN A 24 -11.84 -5.89 -11.91
CA GLN A 24 -13.19 -6.37 -12.22
C GLN A 24 -13.19 -7.65 -13.06
N ARG A 25 -12.34 -7.70 -14.10
CA ARG A 25 -12.23 -8.88 -14.96
C ARG A 25 -11.70 -10.09 -14.20
N THR A 26 -10.66 -9.92 -13.39
CA THR A 26 -10.05 -11.03 -12.64
C THR A 26 -10.98 -11.54 -11.53
N LEU A 27 -11.65 -10.65 -10.78
CA LEU A 27 -12.57 -11.08 -9.73
C LEU A 27 -13.91 -11.61 -10.26
N GLY A 28 -14.19 -11.39 -11.56
CA GLY A 28 -15.40 -11.89 -12.21
C GLY A 28 -16.69 -11.23 -11.72
N GLY A 29 -16.64 -9.94 -11.35
CA GLY A 29 -17.76 -9.22 -10.75
C GLY A 29 -17.60 -7.72 -10.68
N THR A 30 -18.61 -7.06 -10.08
CA THR A 30 -18.58 -5.62 -9.83
C THR A 30 -17.57 -5.29 -8.73
N VAL A 31 -16.67 -4.36 -9.02
CA VAL A 31 -15.76 -3.77 -8.03
C VAL A 31 -16.18 -2.34 -7.82
N LYS A 32 -16.60 -2.00 -6.61
CA LYS A 32 -16.93 -0.61 -6.21
C LYS A 32 -15.63 0.21 -6.23
N ARG A 33 -15.66 1.45 -6.70
CA ARG A 33 -14.48 2.33 -6.68
C ARG A 33 -14.70 3.47 -5.70
N LEU A 34 -13.79 3.59 -4.73
CA LEU A 34 -13.70 4.77 -3.87
C LEU A 34 -12.50 5.59 -4.35
N HIS A 35 -12.75 6.85 -4.71
CA HIS A 35 -11.76 7.71 -5.37
C HIS A 35 -11.64 9.08 -4.71
N GLY A 36 -10.42 9.62 -4.65
CA GLY A 36 -10.16 11.02 -4.25
C GLY A 36 -10.42 11.32 -2.77
N VAL A 37 -10.45 10.29 -1.90
CA VAL A 37 -10.68 10.50 -0.47
C VAL A 37 -9.41 11.00 0.21
N HIS A 38 -9.47 12.23 0.74
CA HIS A 38 -8.41 12.77 1.59
C HIS A 38 -8.37 12.07 2.96
N GLY A 39 -7.16 11.68 3.36
CA GLY A 39 -6.87 11.00 4.62
C GLY A 39 -7.02 9.48 4.53
N MET A 40 -5.90 8.76 4.63
CA MET A 40 -5.86 7.30 4.46
C MET A 40 -6.81 6.54 5.39
N ARG A 41 -6.87 6.90 6.69
CA ARG A 41 -7.80 6.27 7.64
C ARG A 41 -9.27 6.49 7.28
N ARG A 42 -9.60 7.67 6.77
CA ARG A 42 -10.96 7.99 6.30
C ARG A 42 -11.32 7.16 5.07
N ALA A 43 -10.38 7.03 4.13
CA ALA A 43 -10.53 6.16 2.96
C ALA A 43 -10.85 4.71 3.34
N TYR A 44 -10.06 4.09 4.23
CA TYR A 44 -10.32 2.73 4.69
C TYR A 44 -11.68 2.60 5.39
N ARG A 45 -12.05 3.52 6.29
CA ARG A 45 -13.37 3.49 6.95
C ARG A 45 -14.52 3.60 5.95
N LEU A 46 -14.40 4.46 4.95
CA LEU A 46 -15.42 4.59 3.89
C LEU A 46 -15.52 3.33 3.02
N CYS A 47 -14.43 2.60 2.78
CA CYS A 47 -14.51 1.28 2.14
C CYS A 47 -15.44 0.33 2.92
N ALA A 48 -15.41 0.37 4.25
CA ALA A 48 -16.28 -0.44 5.10
C ALA A 48 -17.76 -0.03 5.03
N GLU A 49 -18.06 1.21 4.63
CA GLU A 49 -19.45 1.70 4.53
C GLU A 49 -20.09 1.39 3.18
N VAL A 50 -19.29 1.18 2.13
CA VAL A 50 -19.81 0.89 0.78
C VAL A 50 -20.01 -0.60 0.51
N VAL A 51 -19.53 -1.49 1.39
CA VAL A 51 -19.68 -2.94 1.26
C VAL A 51 -20.86 -3.46 2.07
N ASP A 52 -21.45 -4.53 1.58
CA ASP A 52 -22.63 -5.18 2.17
C ASP A 52 -22.21 -6.37 3.05
N HIS A 53 -21.15 -7.07 2.65
CA HIS A 53 -20.64 -8.26 3.32
C HIS A 53 -19.60 -7.95 4.41
N GLU A 54 -19.47 -8.87 5.37
CA GLU A 54 -18.51 -8.72 6.48
C GLU A 54 -17.06 -8.87 6.03
N HIS A 55 -16.81 -9.65 4.97
CA HIS A 55 -15.48 -9.79 4.38
C HIS A 55 -15.53 -9.27 2.94
N PHE A 56 -14.53 -8.50 2.57
CA PHE A 56 -14.45 -7.91 1.24
C PHE A 56 -13.00 -7.75 0.76
N PHE A 57 -12.81 -7.80 -0.55
CA PHE A 57 -11.52 -7.50 -1.16
C PHE A 57 -11.27 -6.00 -1.21
N LEU A 58 -10.05 -5.59 -0.88
CA LEU A 58 -9.56 -4.23 -1.11
C LEU A 58 -8.26 -4.28 -1.90
N ALA A 59 -8.22 -3.53 -2.99
CA ALA A 59 -7.02 -3.28 -3.78
C ALA A 59 -6.72 -1.78 -3.80
N ASP A 60 -5.45 -1.43 -3.61
CA ASP A 60 -4.99 -0.05 -3.71
C ASP A 60 -4.92 0.40 -5.17
N GLY A 61 -4.91 1.71 -5.42
CA GLY A 61 -5.04 2.33 -6.75
C GLY A 61 -3.92 1.98 -7.73
N ASP A 62 -2.82 1.42 -7.22
CA ASP A 62 -1.67 0.95 -7.99
C ASP A 62 -1.58 -0.58 -8.13
N PHE A 63 -2.53 -1.33 -7.57
CA PHE A 63 -2.45 -2.78 -7.56
C PHE A 63 -2.90 -3.41 -8.90
N ALA A 64 -1.96 -4.08 -9.56
CA ALA A 64 -2.20 -4.87 -10.76
C ALA A 64 -2.32 -6.35 -10.39
N ILE A 65 -3.56 -6.81 -10.15
CA ILE A 65 -3.86 -8.21 -9.82
C ILE A 65 -3.39 -9.17 -10.92
N ASN A 66 -2.85 -10.33 -10.56
CA ASN A 66 -2.50 -11.39 -11.51
C ASN A 66 -3.77 -11.99 -12.11
N THR A 67 -3.77 -12.26 -13.41
CA THR A 67 -4.96 -12.75 -14.12
C THR A 67 -5.34 -14.20 -13.78
N ASP A 68 -4.42 -14.93 -13.15
CA ASP A 68 -4.60 -16.30 -12.65
C ASP A 68 -4.97 -16.35 -11.17
N PHE A 69 -5.15 -15.20 -10.50
CA PHE A 69 -5.67 -15.17 -9.14
C PHE A 69 -7.10 -15.73 -9.15
N ASP A 70 -7.30 -16.87 -8.49
CA ASP A 70 -8.60 -17.51 -8.37
C ASP A 70 -9.32 -17.03 -7.09
N PRO A 71 -10.31 -16.13 -7.20
CA PRO A 71 -11.00 -15.63 -6.02
C PRO A 71 -12.03 -16.62 -5.48
N SER A 72 -12.32 -17.72 -6.20
CA SER A 72 -13.23 -18.79 -5.72
C SER A 72 -12.56 -19.73 -4.73
N ALA A 73 -11.23 -19.78 -4.71
CA ALA A 73 -10.43 -20.52 -3.74
C ALA A 73 -10.17 -19.74 -2.43
N VAL A 74 -10.70 -18.52 -2.31
CA VAL A 74 -10.49 -17.67 -1.12
C VAL A 74 -11.53 -17.99 -0.07
N GLU A 75 -11.07 -18.48 1.08
CA GLU A 75 -11.90 -18.71 2.26
C GLU A 75 -12.08 -17.42 3.08
N PRO A 76 -13.21 -17.27 3.81
CA PRO A 76 -13.40 -16.20 4.78
C PRO A 76 -12.27 -16.14 5.83
N LEU A 77 -12.15 -15.01 6.52
CA LEU A 77 -11.17 -14.88 7.60
C LEU A 77 -11.66 -15.63 8.85
N ASP A 78 -10.75 -16.37 9.49
CA ASP A 78 -11.02 -16.99 10.79
C ASP A 78 -11.35 -15.94 11.86
N GLU A 79 -11.93 -16.41 12.97
CA GLU A 79 -12.18 -15.58 14.14
C GLU A 79 -10.89 -14.89 14.64
N GLY A 80 -10.99 -13.60 14.96
CA GLY A 80 -9.87 -12.80 15.43
C GLY A 80 -8.84 -12.40 14.35
N ILE A 81 -9.00 -12.79 13.08
CA ILE A 81 -8.17 -12.31 11.96
C ILE A 81 -8.86 -11.15 11.25
N SER A 82 -8.33 -9.93 11.34
CA SER A 82 -8.98 -8.76 10.75
C SER A 82 -8.66 -8.54 9.28
N MET A 83 -7.53 -9.05 8.83
CA MET A 83 -7.10 -8.91 7.45
C MET A 83 -6.20 -10.07 7.04
N ARG A 84 -6.36 -10.54 5.80
CA ARG A 84 -5.37 -11.33 5.08
C ARG A 84 -4.78 -10.47 3.97
N VAL A 85 -3.46 -10.42 3.88
CA VAL A 85 -2.70 -9.69 2.85
C VAL A 85 -1.97 -10.69 1.97
N TRP A 86 -2.25 -10.69 0.66
CA TRP A 86 -1.47 -11.43 -0.32
C TRP A 86 -0.25 -10.62 -0.76
N GLN A 87 0.81 -11.31 -1.14
CA GLN A 87 2.03 -10.64 -1.59
C GLN A 87 1.83 -9.98 -2.95
N ALA A 88 2.59 -8.91 -3.18
CA ALA A 88 2.74 -8.29 -4.49
C ALA A 88 4.23 -8.19 -4.84
N VAL A 89 4.51 -8.23 -6.14
CA VAL A 89 5.84 -7.91 -6.67
C VAL A 89 6.04 -6.40 -6.62
N ASN A 90 7.17 -5.99 -6.09
CA ASN A 90 7.68 -4.64 -6.23
C ASN A 90 8.32 -4.48 -7.63
N PRO A 91 7.81 -3.58 -8.49
CA PRO A 91 8.23 -3.47 -9.88
C PRO A 91 9.67 -2.99 -10.09
N VAL A 92 10.29 -2.33 -9.10
CA VAL A 92 11.61 -1.70 -9.28
C VAL A 92 12.77 -2.43 -8.60
N ASN A 93 12.47 -3.37 -7.71
CA ASN A 93 13.49 -4.21 -7.04
C ASN A 93 13.16 -5.71 -7.00
N GLY A 94 11.97 -6.13 -7.45
CA GLY A 94 11.58 -7.53 -7.56
C GLY A 94 11.25 -8.24 -6.25
N LEU A 95 11.26 -7.53 -5.10
CA LEU A 95 10.83 -8.11 -3.84
C LEU A 95 9.37 -8.55 -3.90
N ILE A 96 9.04 -9.68 -3.27
CA ILE A 96 7.68 -10.22 -3.20
C ILE A 96 7.27 -10.30 -1.73
N TYR A 97 6.39 -9.39 -1.30
CA TYR A 97 5.94 -9.30 0.08
C TYR A 97 4.63 -8.50 0.20
N GLY A 98 4.14 -8.25 1.42
CA GLY A 98 2.81 -7.66 1.65
C GLY A 98 2.65 -6.18 1.28
N TYR A 99 3.70 -5.48 0.87
CA TYR A 99 3.61 -4.08 0.47
C TYR A 99 2.77 -3.91 -0.80
N GLY A 100 1.73 -3.05 -0.73
CA GLY A 100 0.80 -2.82 -1.84
C GLY A 100 -0.01 -4.06 -2.24
N GLY A 101 -0.05 -5.09 -1.39
CA GLY A 101 -0.73 -6.36 -1.66
C GLY A 101 -2.25 -6.25 -1.74
N LEU A 102 -2.89 -7.26 -2.37
CA LEU A 102 -4.34 -7.48 -2.28
C LEU A 102 -4.71 -7.82 -0.83
N LYS A 103 -5.87 -7.34 -0.39
CA LYS A 103 -6.32 -7.53 1.00
C LYS A 103 -7.71 -8.15 1.00
N LEU A 104 -7.96 -9.12 1.88
CA LEU A 104 -9.30 -9.51 2.31
C LEU A 104 -9.47 -8.95 3.71
N ILE A 105 -10.47 -8.10 3.91
CA ILE A 105 -10.60 -7.29 5.11
C ILE A 105 -11.94 -7.58 5.77
N ARG A 106 -11.93 -7.65 7.11
CA ARG A 106 -13.15 -7.65 7.90
C ARG A 106 -13.69 -6.21 8.05
N ARG A 107 -14.94 -6.00 7.64
CA ARG A 107 -15.64 -4.71 7.68
C ARG A 107 -15.67 -4.11 9.09
N SER A 108 -16.03 -4.89 10.10
CA SER A 108 -16.05 -4.43 11.49
C SER A 108 -14.66 -3.95 11.97
N ALA A 109 -13.58 -4.61 11.55
CA ALA A 109 -12.23 -4.20 11.93
C ALA A 109 -11.83 -2.82 11.40
N LEU A 110 -12.31 -2.42 10.22
CA LEU A 110 -12.08 -1.06 9.70
C LEU A 110 -12.86 0.01 10.48
N ARG A 111 -14.07 -0.34 10.95
CA ARG A 111 -14.88 0.56 11.78
C ARG A 111 -14.22 0.82 13.13
N ASP A 112 -13.66 -0.23 13.72
CA ASP A 112 -12.98 -0.19 15.03
C ASP A 112 -11.49 0.14 14.95
N MET A 113 -10.99 0.53 13.77
CA MET A 113 -9.59 0.85 13.55
C MET A 113 -9.13 2.02 14.44
N GLY A 114 -8.02 1.82 15.14
CA GLY A 114 -7.35 2.77 16.02
C GLY A 114 -6.61 3.89 15.27
N ALA A 115 -5.65 4.51 15.97
CA ALA A 115 -4.97 5.72 15.53
C ALA A 115 -3.49 5.51 15.10
N ALA A 116 -3.01 4.27 15.02
CA ALA A 116 -1.64 4.01 14.59
C ALA A 116 -1.38 4.57 13.18
N VAL A 117 -0.12 4.89 12.89
CA VAL A 117 0.30 5.42 11.58
C VAL A 117 0.17 4.34 10.52
N ASP A 118 0.56 3.11 10.86
CA ASP A 118 0.37 1.95 10.00
C ASP A 118 -1.07 1.43 10.13
N VAL A 119 -1.75 1.24 9.01
CA VAL A 119 -3.11 0.68 8.97
C VAL A 119 -3.13 -0.71 9.59
N LEU A 120 -2.15 -1.56 9.28
CA LEU A 120 -2.11 -2.93 9.76
C LEU A 120 -2.03 -2.99 11.29
N ALA A 121 -1.23 -2.11 11.89
CA ALA A 121 -1.11 -1.98 13.34
C ALA A 121 -2.32 -1.30 14.00
N ALA A 122 -3.07 -0.49 13.23
CA ALA A 122 -4.27 0.18 13.72
C ALA A 122 -5.49 -0.75 13.78
N LEU A 123 -5.46 -1.90 13.10
CA LEU A 123 -6.59 -2.83 13.11
C LEU A 123 -6.64 -3.64 14.42
N PRO A 124 -7.84 -3.91 14.96
CA PRO A 124 -7.97 -4.89 16.02
C PRO A 124 -7.58 -6.28 15.50
N GLY A 125 -7.23 -7.22 16.37
CA GLY A 125 -6.99 -8.62 15.99
C GLY A 125 -5.68 -8.85 15.22
N ARG A 126 -5.57 -10.01 14.57
CA ARG A 126 -4.35 -10.46 13.88
C ARG A 126 -4.42 -10.17 12.38
N ILE A 127 -3.24 -10.01 11.78
CA ILE A 127 -3.05 -9.90 10.34
C ILE A 127 -2.41 -11.20 9.83
N GLU A 128 -2.99 -11.79 8.79
CA GLU A 128 -2.46 -12.96 8.11
C GLU A 128 -1.73 -12.53 6.84
N PHE A 129 -0.52 -13.04 6.60
CA PHE A 129 0.21 -12.82 5.36
C PHE A 129 0.21 -14.09 4.51
N ALA A 130 -0.60 -14.09 3.45
CA ALA A 130 -0.69 -15.19 2.50
C ALA A 130 0.55 -15.20 1.59
N ARG A 131 1.22 -16.35 1.48
CA ARG A 131 2.45 -16.52 0.68
C ARG A 131 2.22 -16.47 -0.84
N GLN A 132 0.97 -16.58 -1.28
CA GLN A 132 0.64 -16.50 -2.70
C GLN A 132 0.82 -15.07 -3.20
N ASN A 133 1.53 -14.92 -4.31
CA ASN A 133 1.62 -13.66 -5.04
C ASN A 133 0.29 -13.39 -5.76
N ALA A 134 -0.37 -12.28 -5.41
CA ALA A 134 -1.62 -11.88 -6.03
C ALA A 134 -1.44 -10.82 -7.13
N GLY A 135 -0.25 -10.23 -7.32
CA GLY A 135 -0.12 -9.14 -8.29
C GLY A 135 1.20 -8.39 -8.25
N ILE A 136 1.18 -7.20 -8.84
CA ILE A 136 2.28 -6.23 -8.84
C ILE A 136 1.73 -4.92 -8.26
N THR A 137 2.40 -4.32 -7.29
CA THR A 137 2.08 -2.95 -6.85
C THR A 137 2.76 -1.98 -7.81
N ARG A 138 2.05 -1.56 -8.86
CA ARG A 138 2.58 -0.69 -9.90
C ARG A 138 2.65 0.75 -9.43
N PHE A 139 3.31 1.04 -8.32
CA PHE A 139 3.47 2.40 -7.80
C PHE A 139 4.35 3.27 -8.71
N ASN A 140 5.11 2.66 -9.62
CA ASN A 140 6.09 3.32 -10.48
C ASN A 140 5.45 3.96 -11.74
N GLN A 141 4.40 4.76 -11.53
CA GLN A 141 3.58 5.37 -12.60
C GLN A 141 4.00 6.80 -12.95
N SER A 142 4.71 7.47 -12.03
CA SER A 142 5.29 8.80 -12.20
C SER A 142 6.47 8.98 -11.24
N PRO A 143 7.30 10.04 -11.42
CA PRO A 143 8.34 10.39 -10.46
C PRO A 143 7.83 10.52 -9.02
N LEU A 144 6.72 11.26 -8.83
CA LEU A 144 6.12 11.48 -7.51
C LEU A 144 5.62 10.16 -6.90
N HIS A 145 4.94 9.31 -7.67
CA HIS A 145 4.40 8.04 -7.15
C HIS A 145 5.53 7.08 -6.76
N ALA A 146 6.58 7.00 -7.56
CA ALA A 146 7.76 6.17 -7.26
C ALA A 146 8.52 6.67 -6.03
N TRP A 147 8.78 7.97 -5.94
CA TRP A 147 9.40 8.59 -4.77
C TRP A 147 8.55 8.38 -3.52
N LYS A 148 7.23 8.65 -3.59
CA LYS A 148 6.27 8.50 -2.47
C LYS A 148 6.28 7.08 -1.92
N ALA A 149 6.29 6.08 -2.81
CA ALA A 149 6.35 4.68 -2.44
C ALA A 149 7.61 4.32 -1.66
N GLY A 150 8.79 4.65 -2.21
CA GLY A 150 10.07 4.42 -1.54
C GLY A 150 10.19 5.15 -0.22
N PHE A 151 9.81 6.43 -0.19
CA PHE A 151 9.86 7.29 1.00
C PHE A 151 9.03 6.73 2.15
N ARG A 152 7.75 6.45 1.91
CA ARG A 152 6.85 5.97 2.97
C ARG A 152 7.26 4.60 3.48
N GLU A 153 7.59 3.68 2.58
CA GLU A 153 7.95 2.31 2.95
C GLU A 153 9.24 2.29 3.77
N CYS A 154 10.29 2.98 3.32
CA CYS A 154 11.56 2.96 4.04
C CYS A 154 11.55 3.81 5.31
N ALA A 155 10.72 4.86 5.39
CA ALA A 155 10.48 5.56 6.65
C ALA A 155 9.85 4.62 7.70
N MET A 156 8.87 3.81 7.30
CA MET A 156 8.23 2.83 8.19
C MET A 156 9.18 1.68 8.56
N LEU A 157 9.94 1.14 7.61
CA LEU A 157 10.95 0.11 7.89
C LEU A 157 12.04 0.61 8.85
N ALA A 158 12.50 1.86 8.68
CA ALA A 158 13.52 2.47 9.53
C ALA A 158 12.99 2.82 10.93
N ARG A 159 11.69 3.15 11.06
CA ARG A 159 11.03 3.37 12.36
C ARG A 159 10.99 2.09 13.20
N GLY A 160 11.01 0.92 12.56
CA GLY A 160 10.80 -0.38 13.17
C GLY A 160 9.36 -0.87 13.00
N SER A 161 9.20 -2.16 12.74
CA SER A 161 7.88 -2.76 12.50
C SER A 161 7.04 -2.79 13.76
N GLU A 162 5.85 -2.20 13.70
CA GLU A 162 4.85 -2.25 14.79
C GLU A 162 4.21 -3.66 14.93
N TYR A 163 4.47 -4.58 13.99
CA TYR A 163 3.91 -5.94 13.92
C TYR A 163 4.98 -7.04 13.88
N GLY A 164 6.21 -6.76 14.33
CA GLY A 164 7.19 -7.80 14.68
C GLY A 164 8.06 -8.33 13.53
N MET A 165 8.32 -7.53 12.50
CA MET A 165 9.36 -7.86 11.50
C MET A 165 10.75 -7.92 12.14
N ALA A 166 11.55 -8.93 11.77
CA ALA A 166 12.94 -9.02 12.20
C ALA A 166 13.78 -7.86 11.63
N ASP A 167 14.70 -7.32 12.43
CA ASP A 167 15.54 -6.19 12.03
C ASP A 167 16.38 -6.47 10.77
N ASP A 168 16.83 -7.71 10.59
CA ASP A 168 17.61 -8.10 9.40
C ASP A 168 16.78 -8.06 8.12
N ASP A 169 15.52 -8.49 8.19
CA ASP A 169 14.58 -8.40 7.06
C ASP A 169 14.33 -6.93 6.70
N ALA A 170 14.13 -6.06 7.71
CA ALA A 170 13.96 -4.64 7.49
C ALA A 170 15.19 -4.01 6.83
N ARG A 171 16.40 -4.34 7.31
CA ARG A 171 17.68 -3.89 6.73
C ARG A 171 17.83 -4.35 5.28
N GLN A 172 17.51 -5.61 4.98
CA GLN A 172 17.60 -6.14 3.62
C GLN A 172 16.62 -5.44 2.67
N ARG A 173 15.39 -5.18 3.11
CA ARG A 173 14.38 -4.45 2.33
C ARG A 173 14.80 -3.02 2.06
N MET A 174 15.25 -2.29 3.08
CA MET A 174 15.76 -0.92 2.92
C MET A 174 16.92 -0.87 1.91
N LYS A 175 17.83 -1.85 1.95
CA LYS A 175 18.92 -1.96 0.97
C LYS A 175 18.41 -2.21 -0.46
N ALA A 176 17.40 -3.06 -0.63
CA ALA A 176 16.81 -3.31 -1.94
C ALA A 176 16.11 -2.06 -2.50
N TRP A 177 15.39 -1.33 -1.67
CA TRP A 177 14.72 -0.08 -2.06
C TRP A 177 15.72 1.01 -2.47
N THR A 178 16.72 1.30 -1.62
CA THR A 178 17.75 2.31 -1.91
C THR A 178 18.66 1.91 -3.08
N GLY A 179 18.74 0.62 -3.41
CA GLY A 179 19.46 0.08 -4.56
C GLY A 179 18.63 -0.05 -5.84
N SER A 180 17.38 0.42 -5.89
CA SER A 180 16.51 0.29 -7.06
C SER A 180 17.08 1.06 -8.26
N ARG A 181 17.23 0.40 -9.41
CA ARG A 181 17.78 0.96 -10.65
C ARG A 181 17.05 0.53 -11.92
N THR A 182 16.11 -0.40 -11.80
CA THR A 182 15.50 -1.08 -12.94
C THR A 182 14.00 -0.84 -12.93
N GLY A 183 13.42 -0.56 -14.10
CA GLY A 183 12.02 -0.23 -14.25
C GLY A 183 11.76 1.28 -14.22
N ASP A 184 10.57 1.67 -14.68
CA ASP A 184 10.21 3.09 -14.80
C ASP A 184 10.33 3.79 -13.44
N PHE A 185 10.94 4.97 -13.43
CA PHE A 185 11.12 5.82 -12.24
C PHE A 185 11.81 5.15 -11.04
N ALA A 186 12.58 4.08 -11.26
CA ALA A 186 13.28 3.37 -10.18
C ALA A 186 14.26 4.25 -9.39
N ASP A 187 14.92 5.21 -10.06
CA ASP A 187 15.80 6.16 -9.38
C ASP A 187 15.05 7.07 -8.40
N PHE A 188 13.85 7.52 -8.75
CA PHE A 188 12.99 8.28 -7.83
C PHE A 188 12.57 7.43 -6.62
N ALA A 189 12.27 6.14 -6.83
CA ALA A 189 11.99 5.22 -5.73
C ALA A 189 13.21 5.02 -4.81
N ALA A 190 14.42 4.91 -5.36
CA ALA A 190 15.66 4.78 -4.59
C ALA A 190 16.01 6.05 -3.79
N VAL A 191 15.82 7.23 -4.39
CA VAL A 191 16.00 8.52 -3.73
C VAL A 191 14.97 8.69 -2.62
N GLY A 192 13.69 8.47 -2.91
CA GLY A 192 12.63 8.51 -1.91
C GLY A 192 12.91 7.57 -0.74
N ALA A 193 13.33 6.34 -1.02
CA ALA A 193 13.73 5.38 0.00
C ALA A 193 14.85 5.90 0.92
N SER A 194 15.87 6.51 0.34
CA SER A 194 17.00 7.08 1.11
C SER A 194 16.55 8.23 2.01
N GLU A 195 15.74 9.15 1.46
CA GLU A 195 15.16 10.27 2.20
C GLU A 195 14.17 9.84 3.29
N GLY A 196 13.42 8.75 3.07
CA GLY A 196 12.53 8.17 4.06
C GLY A 196 13.28 7.62 5.28
N ILE A 197 14.42 6.98 5.05
CA ILE A 197 15.32 6.50 6.12
C ILE A 197 15.89 7.67 6.92
N GLU A 198 16.32 8.73 6.23
CA GLU A 198 16.82 9.94 6.88
C GLU A 198 15.72 10.62 7.71
N PHE A 199 14.54 10.81 7.13
CA PHE A 199 13.37 11.31 7.83
C PHE A 199 13.07 10.51 9.10
N ALA A 200 13.09 9.18 9.04
CA ALA A 200 12.83 8.35 10.22
C ALA A 200 13.87 8.55 11.34
N ARG A 201 15.14 8.82 11.00
CA ARG A 201 16.19 9.12 11.98
C ARG A 201 15.97 10.48 12.64
N GLU A 202 15.56 11.48 11.88
CA GLU A 202 15.24 12.83 12.38
C GLU A 202 13.98 12.81 13.27
N ALA A 203 12.94 12.12 12.79
CA ALA A 203 11.66 11.97 13.45
C ALA A 203 11.69 11.03 14.67
N ALA A 204 12.79 10.31 14.92
CA ALA A 204 12.92 9.39 16.05
C ALA A 204 12.65 10.06 17.42
N ARG A 205 12.79 11.40 17.50
CA ARG A 205 12.53 12.20 18.70
C ARG A 205 11.10 12.76 18.79
N ASP A 206 10.32 12.72 17.71
CA ASP A 206 8.92 13.18 17.68
C ASP A 206 8.08 12.29 16.76
N SER A 207 7.45 11.28 17.37
CA SER A 207 6.66 10.28 16.65
C SER A 207 5.48 10.85 15.86
N ARG A 208 5.00 12.05 16.20
CA ARG A 208 3.91 12.73 15.47
C ARG A 208 4.30 13.12 14.06
N GLN A 209 5.59 13.26 13.76
CA GLN A 209 6.02 13.54 12.39
C GLN A 209 5.61 12.43 11.42
N PHE A 210 5.52 11.18 11.89
CA PHE A 210 5.09 10.06 11.06
C PHE A 210 3.64 10.16 10.58
N ASP A 211 2.79 10.98 11.21
CA ASP A 211 1.44 11.25 10.71
C ASP A 211 1.47 11.89 9.30
N HIS A 212 2.52 12.66 8.99
CA HIS A 212 2.71 13.26 7.67
C HIS A 212 2.91 12.24 6.55
N LEU A 213 3.36 11.01 6.87
CA LEU A 213 3.48 9.95 5.86
C LEU A 213 2.13 9.62 5.22
N ASN A 214 1.02 9.97 5.88
CA ASN A 214 -0.34 9.72 5.42
C ASN A 214 -1.02 10.96 4.83
N ASP A 215 -0.29 12.07 4.67
CA ASP A 215 -0.77 13.32 4.08
C ASP A 215 -0.24 13.48 2.64
N PRO A 216 -1.09 13.31 1.61
CA PRO A 216 -0.69 13.47 0.22
C PRO A 216 -0.16 14.86 -0.13
N ALA A 217 -0.68 15.92 0.51
CA ALA A 217 -0.27 17.29 0.22
C ALA A 217 1.16 17.53 0.73
N TRP A 218 1.42 17.12 1.98
CA TRP A 218 2.77 17.22 2.57
C TRP A 218 3.82 16.44 1.75
N LEU A 219 3.48 15.23 1.29
CA LEU A 219 4.37 14.42 0.45
C LEU A 219 4.65 15.10 -0.90
N CYS A 220 3.63 15.68 -1.53
CA CYS A 220 3.77 16.40 -2.79
C CYS A 220 4.63 17.67 -2.63
N GLU A 221 4.39 18.45 -1.58
CA GLU A 221 5.19 19.64 -1.26
C GLU A 221 6.66 19.29 -1.02
N ARG A 222 6.92 18.24 -0.22
CA ARG A 222 8.28 17.76 0.05
C ARG A 222 8.98 17.31 -1.22
N PHE A 223 8.31 16.52 -2.05
CA PHE A 223 8.84 16.07 -3.34
C PHE A 223 9.15 17.26 -4.26
N THR A 224 8.23 18.21 -4.38
CA THR A 224 8.38 19.38 -5.26
C THR A 224 9.53 20.27 -4.81
N ALA A 225 9.68 20.48 -3.49
CA ALA A 225 10.76 21.29 -2.95
C ALA A 225 12.16 20.68 -3.19
N ALA A 226 12.27 19.35 -3.17
CA ALA A 226 13.54 18.65 -3.34
C ALA A 226 13.86 18.28 -4.81
N HIS A 227 12.83 18.02 -5.63
CA HIS A 227 12.97 17.38 -6.95
C HIS A 227 12.24 18.11 -8.09
N GLY A 228 11.57 19.23 -7.82
CA GLY A 228 10.74 19.94 -8.79
C GLY A 228 11.45 20.28 -10.10
N ASP A 229 12.71 20.71 -10.04
CA ASP A 229 13.51 21.06 -11.22
C ASP A 229 13.91 19.83 -12.08
N GLN A 230 14.03 18.65 -11.44
CA GLN A 230 14.36 17.40 -12.12
C GLN A 230 13.17 16.85 -12.93
N VAL A 231 11.94 17.17 -12.51
CA VAL A 231 10.70 16.76 -13.19
C VAL A 231 10.42 17.64 -14.41
N ILE A 232 10.89 18.89 -14.43
CA ILE A 232 10.72 19.83 -15.56
C ILE A 232 11.76 19.60 -16.67
N SER A 233 12.92 19.03 -16.31
CA SER A 233 14.08 18.88 -17.21
C SER A 233 14.19 17.52 -17.91
N GLY A 234 13.29 16.57 -17.63
CA GLY A 234 13.26 15.22 -18.21
C GLY A 234 11.94 14.90 -18.88
#